data_AF-W1WDA5-F1
#
_entry.id   AF-W1WDA5-F1
#
_cell.length_a   1.000
_cell.length_b   1.000
_cell.length_c   1.000
_cell.angle_alpha   90.00
_cell.angle_beta   90.00
_cell.angle_gamma   90.00
#
_symmetry.space_group_name_H-M   'P 1'
#
loop_
_entity.id
_entity.type
_entity.pdbx_description
1 polymer ?
#
loop_
_entity_poly.entity_id
_entity_poly.type
_entity_poly.pdbx_seq_one_letter_code
_entity_poly.pdbx_strand_id
1 'polypeptide(L)'
;VEIDTLPAPGKKDQMFLLGNEACALGAIAAGSRFMASYPITPASEVMEYMIKTMDKLGSTVVQTEDEIAACMTAMGGVYAGVRGFTCTSGPGLSLMAESLSMASMAELPMVVIDVQRSGPSTGMATKVEQSDIDAACYNAHGDYSGIVISPTSIEECFYEIQK
;
A
#
# COMPACT_ATOMS: atom_id res chain seq x y z
N VAL A 1 -12.15 0.84 13.20
CA VAL A 1 -13.39 0.09 13.49
C VAL A 1 -12.99 -1.17 14.22
N GLU A 2 -13.73 -1.58 15.25
CA GLU A 2 -13.44 -2.83 15.96
C GLU A 2 -14.13 -3.96 15.19
N ILE A 3 -13.38 -4.66 14.35
CA ILE A 3 -13.92 -5.52 13.28
C ILE A 3 -14.77 -6.66 13.85
N ASP A 4 -14.34 -7.26 14.96
CA ASP A 4 -15.08 -8.35 15.64
C ASP A 4 -16.46 -7.94 16.16
N THR A 5 -16.76 -6.64 16.20
CA THR A 5 -18.08 -6.12 16.63
C THR A 5 -19.05 -5.91 15.46
N LEU A 6 -18.58 -6.05 14.22
CA LEU A 6 -19.41 -5.86 13.03
C LEU A 6 -20.39 -7.03 12.85
N PRO A 7 -21.63 -6.77 12.42
CA PRO A 7 -22.59 -7.83 12.14
C PRO A 7 -22.13 -8.63 10.93
N ALA A 8 -22.04 -9.96 11.06
CA ALA A 8 -21.72 -10.83 9.95
C ALA A 8 -22.81 -10.71 8.85
N PRO A 9 -22.46 -10.27 7.62
CA PRO A 9 -23.44 -10.14 6.54
C PRO A 9 -23.97 -11.51 6.14
N GLY A 10 -25.22 -11.55 5.67
CA GLY A 10 -25.78 -12.77 5.08
C GLY A 10 -24.97 -13.19 3.84
N LYS A 11 -24.93 -14.49 3.52
CA LYS A 11 -24.10 -15.03 2.42
C LYS A 11 -24.23 -14.30 1.08
N LYS A 12 -25.43 -13.79 0.77
CA LYS A 12 -25.72 -13.06 -0.48
C LYS A 12 -25.12 -11.64 -0.52
N ASP A 13 -24.79 -11.09 0.64
CA ASP A 13 -24.27 -9.73 0.83
C ASP A 13 -22.75 -9.76 1.12
N GLN A 14 -22.12 -10.94 1.03
CA GLN A 14 -20.67 -11.12 1.19
C GLN A 14 -19.93 -10.86 -0.12
N MET A 15 -18.80 -10.17 -0.02
CA MET A 15 -17.88 -9.96 -1.14
C MET A 15 -16.81 -11.05 -1.15
N PHE A 16 -16.46 -11.55 -2.32
CA PHE A 16 -15.29 -12.42 -2.51
C PHE A 16 -14.14 -11.55 -3.01
N LEU A 17 -13.16 -11.30 -2.15
CA LEU A 17 -12.01 -10.43 -2.43
C LEU A 17 -10.72 -11.11 -2.04
N LEU A 18 -9.65 -10.80 -2.77
CA LEU A 18 -8.28 -11.03 -2.30
C LEU A 18 -7.86 -9.93 -1.32
N GLY A 19 -6.85 -10.19 -0.49
CA GLY A 19 -6.30 -9.18 0.43
C GLY A 19 -5.84 -7.90 -0.29
N ASN A 20 -5.17 -8.05 -1.44
CA ASN A 20 -4.76 -6.91 -2.28
C ASN A 20 -5.94 -6.09 -2.79
N GLU A 21 -7.01 -6.76 -3.23
CA GLU A 21 -8.23 -6.08 -3.68
C GLU A 21 -8.95 -5.39 -2.54
N ALA A 22 -8.94 -5.99 -1.34
CA ALA A 22 -9.49 -5.39 -0.12
C ALA A 22 -8.72 -4.13 0.29
N CYS A 23 -7.39 -4.13 0.25
CA CYS A 23 -6.58 -2.93 0.45
C CYS A 23 -6.93 -1.85 -0.58
N ALA A 24 -6.97 -2.20 -1.87
CA ALA A 24 -7.29 -1.27 -2.94
C ALA A 24 -8.68 -0.63 -2.77
N LEU A 25 -9.70 -1.47 -2.48
CA LEU A 25 -11.06 -1.03 -2.20
C LEU A 25 -11.13 -0.15 -0.94
N GLY A 26 -10.40 -0.50 0.12
CA GLY A 26 -10.28 0.29 1.34
C GLY A 26 -9.68 1.67 1.09
N ALA A 27 -8.61 1.75 0.29
CA ALA A 27 -8.01 3.02 -0.11
C ALA A 27 -8.99 3.90 -0.89
N ILE A 28 -9.76 3.31 -1.82
CA ILE A 28 -10.83 4.01 -2.55
C ILE A 28 -11.90 4.55 -1.59
N ALA A 29 -12.34 3.71 -0.64
CA ALA A 29 -13.34 4.06 0.37
C ALA A 29 -12.86 5.20 1.30
N ALA A 30 -11.57 5.23 1.63
CA ALA A 30 -10.92 6.31 2.38
C ALA A 30 -10.70 7.60 1.56
N GLY A 31 -11.18 7.66 0.32
CA GLY A 31 -11.10 8.83 -0.54
C GLY A 31 -9.82 8.95 -1.36
N SER A 32 -9.01 7.89 -1.47
CA SER A 32 -7.83 7.90 -2.35
C SER A 32 -8.23 8.11 -3.81
N ARG A 33 -7.53 9.01 -4.50
CA ARG A 33 -7.76 9.37 -5.91
C ARG A 33 -6.50 9.32 -6.77
N PHE A 34 -5.38 8.94 -6.17
CA PHE A 34 -4.10 8.87 -6.88
C PHE A 34 -3.29 7.66 -6.43
N MET A 35 -2.69 6.95 -7.39
CA MET A 35 -1.77 5.87 -7.11
C MET A 35 -0.62 5.94 -8.10
N ALA A 36 0.61 5.79 -7.61
CA ALA A 36 1.78 5.56 -8.46
C ALA A 36 2.51 4.32 -7.96
N SER A 37 2.83 3.39 -8.86
CA SER A 37 3.41 2.09 -8.47
C SER A 37 4.22 1.47 -9.60
N TYR A 38 5.24 0.68 -9.22
CA TYR A 38 5.95 -0.22 -10.12
C TYR A 38 5.44 -1.65 -9.94
N PRO A 39 5.26 -2.45 -11.01
CA PRO A 39 4.78 -3.83 -10.89
C PRO A 39 5.79 -4.74 -10.18
N ILE A 40 5.37 -5.36 -9.07
CA ILE A 40 6.16 -6.34 -8.33
C ILE A 40 5.24 -7.40 -7.72
N THR A 41 5.58 -8.69 -7.85
CA THR A 41 4.86 -9.77 -7.16
C THR A 41 5.19 -9.73 -5.66
N PRO A 42 4.24 -9.85 -4.73
CA PRO A 42 2.80 -10.09 -4.91
C PRO A 42 1.94 -8.81 -4.70
N ALA A 43 2.41 -7.63 -5.07
CA ALA A 43 1.69 -6.36 -4.87
C ALA A 43 0.93 -5.86 -6.11
N SER A 44 1.29 -6.34 -7.32
CA SER A 44 0.71 -5.87 -8.59
C SER A 44 -0.81 -5.93 -8.65
N GLU A 45 -1.46 -6.88 -7.97
CA GLU A 45 -2.92 -7.01 -7.96
C GLU A 45 -3.62 -5.80 -7.33
N VAL A 46 -2.96 -5.07 -6.41
CA VAL A 46 -3.46 -3.78 -5.91
C VAL A 46 -3.56 -2.80 -7.07
N MET A 47 -2.48 -2.63 -7.83
CA MET A 47 -2.44 -1.72 -8.99
C MET A 47 -3.43 -2.13 -10.07
N GLU A 48 -3.54 -3.43 -10.38
CA GLU A 48 -4.51 -3.95 -11.35
C GLU A 48 -5.95 -3.65 -10.95
N TYR A 49 -6.29 -3.81 -9.67
CA TYR A 49 -7.61 -3.46 -9.15
C TYR A 49 -7.88 -1.96 -9.31
N MET A 50 -6.90 -1.12 -8.97
CA MET A 50 -7.03 0.33 -9.10
C MET A 50 -7.20 0.74 -10.57
N ILE A 51 -6.43 0.19 -11.50
CA ILE A 51 -6.56 0.47 -12.95
C ILE A 51 -7.98 0.15 -13.44
N LYS A 52 -8.57 -0.98 -13.01
CA LYS A 52 -9.94 -1.39 -13.39
C LYS A 52 -11.03 -0.49 -12.82
N THR A 53 -10.75 0.24 -11.73
CA THR A 53 -11.77 0.93 -10.92
C THR A 53 -11.66 2.46 -10.99
N MET A 54 -10.45 3.00 -11.14
CA MET A 54 -10.15 4.42 -10.95
C MET A 54 -10.75 5.36 -12.02
N ASP A 55 -10.86 4.93 -13.27
CA ASP A 55 -11.40 5.76 -14.37
C ASP A 55 -12.83 6.25 -14.06
N LYS A 56 -13.65 5.37 -13.49
CA LYS A 56 -15.04 5.68 -13.09
C LYS A 56 -15.14 6.69 -11.94
N LEU A 57 -14.04 6.93 -11.23
CA LEU A 57 -13.99 7.77 -10.03
C LEU A 57 -13.28 9.11 -10.29
N GLY A 58 -12.84 9.37 -11.52
CA GLY A 58 -12.02 10.54 -11.86
C GLY A 58 -10.63 10.50 -11.19
N SER A 59 -10.15 9.31 -10.88
CA SER A 59 -8.86 9.07 -10.22
C SER A 59 -7.77 8.74 -11.24
N THR A 60 -6.50 8.76 -10.84
CA THR A 60 -5.37 8.44 -11.73
C THR A 60 -4.45 7.39 -11.13
N VAL A 61 -4.13 6.36 -11.93
CA VAL A 61 -3.04 5.42 -11.65
C VAL A 61 -1.90 5.70 -12.61
N VAL A 62 -0.67 5.79 -12.09
CA VAL A 62 0.55 5.91 -12.89
C VAL A 62 1.41 4.68 -12.65
N GLN A 63 1.63 3.88 -13.69
CA GLN A 63 2.70 2.89 -13.65
C GLN A 63 4.02 3.61 -13.88
N THR A 64 4.91 3.57 -12.91
CA THR A 64 6.22 4.24 -12.98
C THR A 64 7.29 3.28 -13.53
N GLU A 65 8.46 3.83 -13.79
CA GLU A 65 9.63 3.13 -14.30
C GLU A 65 10.34 2.27 -13.23
N ASP A 66 10.26 2.67 -11.96
CA ASP A 66 10.81 1.97 -10.80
C ASP A 66 10.09 2.40 -9.49
N GLU A 67 10.49 1.80 -8.36
CA GLU A 67 9.93 2.08 -7.04
C GLU A 67 10.32 3.45 -6.46
N ILE A 68 11.45 4.04 -6.87
CA ILE A 68 11.83 5.40 -6.45
C ILE A 68 10.85 6.39 -7.06
N ALA A 69 10.65 6.30 -8.38
CA ALA A 69 9.68 7.09 -9.12
C ALA A 69 8.25 6.85 -8.61
N ALA A 70 7.88 5.62 -8.27
CA ALA A 70 6.57 5.30 -7.68
C ALA A 70 6.31 6.11 -6.40
N CYS A 71 7.24 6.01 -5.45
CA CYS A 71 7.11 6.65 -4.14
C CYS A 71 7.12 8.18 -4.26
N MET A 72 8.06 8.74 -5.02
CA MET A 72 8.17 10.18 -5.24
C MET A 72 6.95 10.75 -5.99
N THR A 73 6.42 10.02 -6.97
CA THR A 73 5.22 10.45 -7.71
C THR A 73 3.99 10.42 -6.81
N ALA A 74 3.79 9.35 -6.05
CA ALA A 74 2.70 9.25 -5.07
C ALA A 74 2.77 10.39 -4.04
N MET A 75 3.97 10.65 -3.51
CA MET A 75 4.26 11.74 -2.59
C MET A 75 3.96 13.12 -3.21
N GLY A 76 4.31 13.34 -4.48
CA GLY A 76 3.97 14.57 -5.21
C GLY A 76 2.47 14.78 -5.35
N GLY A 77 1.70 13.70 -5.55
CA GLY A 77 0.24 13.74 -5.49
C GLY A 77 -0.27 14.16 -4.11
N VAL A 78 0.27 13.56 -3.05
CA VAL A 78 -0.07 13.93 -1.66
C VAL A 78 0.22 15.41 -1.39
N TYR A 79 1.39 15.90 -1.81
CA TYR A 79 1.76 17.31 -1.70
C TYR A 79 0.79 18.25 -2.45
N ALA A 80 0.26 17.82 -3.60
CA ALA A 80 -0.76 18.56 -4.35
C ALA A 80 -2.16 18.54 -3.71
N GLY A 81 -2.34 17.82 -2.59
CA GLY A 81 -3.57 17.78 -1.81
C GLY A 81 -4.51 16.61 -2.14
N VAL A 82 -4.09 15.64 -2.97
CA VAL A 82 -4.88 14.42 -3.20
C VAL A 82 -4.46 13.31 -2.24
N ARG A 83 -5.40 12.48 -1.80
CA ARG A 83 -5.06 11.25 -1.08
C ARG A 83 -4.42 10.28 -2.07
N GLY A 84 -3.13 10.00 -1.88
CA GLY A 84 -2.30 9.16 -2.74
C GLY A 84 -1.57 8.08 -1.96
N PHE A 85 -1.25 6.98 -2.63
CA PHE A 85 -0.50 5.86 -2.05
C PHE A 85 0.28 5.09 -3.12
N THR A 86 1.16 4.21 -2.67
CA THR A 86 1.88 3.23 -3.52
C THR A 86 1.79 1.83 -2.91
N CYS A 87 2.09 0.80 -3.69
CA CYS A 87 2.25 -0.57 -3.22
C CYS A 87 3.56 -1.17 -3.71
N THR A 88 4.15 -2.05 -2.91
CA THR A 88 5.43 -2.69 -3.21
C THR A 88 5.61 -3.97 -2.40
N SER A 89 6.81 -4.54 -2.44
CA SER A 89 7.27 -5.64 -1.58
C SER A 89 8.73 -5.37 -1.15
N GLY A 90 9.32 -6.19 -0.29
CA GLY A 90 10.65 -5.98 0.31
C GLY A 90 11.75 -5.34 -0.57
N PRO A 91 12.01 -5.81 -1.81
CA PRO A 91 13.01 -5.19 -2.69
C PRO A 91 12.68 -3.73 -3.04
N GLY A 92 11.41 -3.44 -3.33
CA GLY A 92 10.96 -2.11 -3.66
C GLY A 92 10.87 -1.20 -2.43
N LEU A 93 10.47 -1.75 -1.27
CA LEU A 93 10.55 -1.04 0.01
C LEU A 93 11.98 -0.54 0.27
N SER A 94 12.98 -1.39 0.00
CA SER A 94 14.39 -1.02 0.13
C SER A 94 14.78 0.16 -0.77
N LEU A 95 14.26 0.22 -2.01
CA LEU A 95 14.48 1.34 -2.92
C LEU A 95 13.78 2.63 -2.48
N MET A 96 12.66 2.53 -1.77
CA MET A 96 11.89 3.68 -1.28
C MET A 96 12.47 4.33 -0.02
N ALA A 97 13.55 3.79 0.57
CA ALA A 97 14.14 4.25 1.83
C ALA A 97 14.40 5.77 1.89
N GLU A 98 15.01 6.34 0.84
CA GLU A 98 15.28 7.79 0.77
C GLU A 98 13.98 8.60 0.68
N SER A 99 13.04 8.17 -0.15
CA SER A 99 11.75 8.82 -0.34
C SER A 99 10.91 8.82 0.95
N LEU A 100 10.95 7.75 1.74
CA LEU A 100 10.28 7.67 3.04
C LEU A 100 10.88 8.63 4.07
N SER A 101 12.21 8.78 4.07
CA SER A 101 12.89 9.82 4.87
C SER A 101 12.39 11.22 4.50
N MET A 102 12.28 11.51 3.19
CA MET A 102 11.74 12.78 2.70
C MET A 102 10.28 13.00 3.12
N ALA A 103 9.42 11.98 2.99
CA ALA A 103 8.02 12.09 3.37
C ALA A 103 7.85 12.44 4.86
N SER A 104 8.67 11.83 5.72
CA SER A 104 8.68 12.15 7.15
C SER A 104 9.17 13.57 7.41
N MET A 105 10.29 13.99 6.80
CA MET A 105 10.84 15.34 6.95
C MET A 105 9.88 16.44 6.45
N ALA A 106 9.13 16.17 5.38
CA ALA A 106 8.19 17.11 4.78
C ALA A 106 6.77 17.03 5.39
N GLU A 107 6.56 16.18 6.40
CA GLU A 107 5.25 15.94 7.03
C GLU A 107 4.15 15.53 6.02
N LEU A 108 4.50 14.70 5.03
CA LEU A 108 3.57 14.28 3.97
C LEU A 108 2.84 12.98 4.35
N PRO A 109 1.50 13.00 4.46
CA PRO A 109 0.72 11.84 4.86
C PRO A 109 0.54 10.89 3.66
N MET A 110 1.50 9.99 3.45
CA MET A 110 1.46 8.98 2.40
C MET A 110 1.46 7.56 2.96
N VAL A 111 0.78 6.66 2.27
CA VAL A 111 0.71 5.23 2.62
C VAL A 111 1.51 4.41 1.62
N VAL A 112 2.32 3.48 2.14
CA VAL A 112 3.00 2.45 1.37
C VAL A 112 2.45 1.10 1.80
N ILE A 113 1.86 0.36 0.86
CA ILE A 113 1.45 -1.03 1.10
C ILE A 113 2.65 -1.92 0.79
N ASP A 114 3.26 -2.51 1.82
CA ASP A 114 4.27 -3.54 1.68
C ASP A 114 3.63 -4.93 1.75
N VAL A 115 3.46 -5.57 0.58
CA VAL A 115 2.98 -6.96 0.52
C VAL A 115 4.19 -7.88 0.65
N GLN A 116 4.50 -8.23 1.90
CA GLN A 116 5.71 -8.96 2.25
C GLN A 116 5.81 -10.32 1.53
N ARG A 117 7.02 -10.64 1.09
CA ARG A 117 7.37 -11.91 0.45
C ARG A 117 8.72 -12.39 0.95
N SER A 118 9.03 -13.66 0.70
CA SER A 118 10.29 -14.26 1.17
C SER A 118 11.50 -13.58 0.54
N GLY A 119 12.40 -13.09 1.40
CA GLY A 119 13.70 -12.49 1.08
C GLY A 119 14.88 -13.43 1.42
N PRO A 120 16.11 -12.90 1.56
CA PRO A 120 16.55 -11.54 1.23
C PRO A 120 16.76 -11.34 -0.29
N SER A 121 17.01 -10.09 -0.70
CA SER A 121 17.18 -9.72 -2.12
C SER A 121 15.97 -10.15 -2.95
N THR A 122 16.15 -10.74 -4.13
CA THR A 122 15.03 -11.27 -4.93
C THR A 122 14.18 -12.26 -4.13
N GLY A 123 14.83 -13.07 -3.29
CA GLY A 123 14.23 -14.11 -2.47
C GLY A 123 13.36 -15.08 -3.29
N MET A 124 12.20 -15.43 -2.76
CA MET A 124 11.20 -16.26 -3.45
C MET A 124 9.91 -15.44 -3.66
N ALA A 125 9.77 -14.85 -4.84
CA ALA A 125 8.71 -13.89 -5.14
C ALA A 125 7.27 -14.38 -4.91
N THR A 126 7.05 -15.70 -4.93
CA THR A 126 5.73 -16.33 -4.77
C THR A 126 5.56 -17.03 -3.41
N LYS A 127 6.51 -16.88 -2.50
CA LYS A 127 6.45 -17.43 -1.14
C LYS A 127 6.23 -16.33 -0.13
N VAL A 128 5.36 -16.61 0.82
CA VAL A 128 5.02 -15.70 1.92
C VAL A 128 6.11 -15.74 2.98
N GLU A 129 6.39 -14.59 3.56
CA GLU A 129 7.25 -14.43 4.73
C GLU A 129 6.86 -13.12 5.43
N GLN A 130 7.23 -12.98 6.70
CA GLN A 130 6.95 -11.78 7.52
C GLN A 130 8.26 -11.15 8.02
N SER A 131 9.28 -11.10 7.15
CA SER A 131 10.65 -10.72 7.50
C SER A 131 11.00 -9.27 7.22
N ASP A 132 10.07 -8.47 6.67
CA ASP A 132 10.31 -7.06 6.37
C ASP A 132 9.93 -6.14 7.56
N ILE A 133 9.55 -6.66 8.73
CA ILE A 133 9.04 -5.86 9.86
C ILE A 133 10.05 -4.80 10.36
N ASP A 134 11.33 -5.17 10.46
CA ASP A 134 12.39 -4.23 10.87
C ASP A 134 12.63 -3.18 9.78
N ALA A 135 12.55 -3.56 8.51
CA ALA A 135 12.62 -2.60 7.41
C ALA A 135 11.43 -1.64 7.45
N ALA A 136 10.20 -2.13 7.60
CA ALA A 136 9.02 -1.28 7.71
C ALA A 136 9.14 -0.22 8.83
N CYS A 137 9.78 -0.57 9.95
CA CYS A 137 9.98 0.34 11.08
C CYS A 137 11.19 1.28 10.91
N TYR A 138 12.29 0.81 10.30
CA TYR A 138 13.61 1.47 10.39
C TYR A 138 14.36 1.63 9.06
N ASN A 139 13.71 1.51 7.91
CA ASN A 139 14.36 1.52 6.59
C ASN A 139 14.87 2.89 6.11
N ALA A 140 14.61 3.98 6.82
CA ALA A 140 15.09 5.32 6.48
C ALA A 140 16.26 5.76 7.36
N HIS A 141 17.12 6.65 6.84
CA HIS A 141 18.22 7.24 7.59
C HIS A 141 17.76 8.41 8.46
N GLY A 142 18.44 8.61 9.60
CA GLY A 142 18.06 9.63 10.59
C GLY A 142 16.92 9.18 11.50
N ASP A 143 16.37 10.11 12.28
CA ASP A 143 15.22 9.84 13.13
C ASP A 143 13.93 9.90 12.28
N TYR A 144 13.60 8.76 11.70
CA TYR A 144 12.37 8.54 10.95
C TYR A 144 11.29 7.96 11.86
N SER A 145 10.07 8.50 11.77
CA SER A 145 8.91 7.99 12.49
C SER A 145 7.77 7.73 11.51
N GLY A 146 7.60 6.47 11.13
CA GLY A 146 6.44 5.98 10.39
C GLY A 146 5.45 5.26 11.31
N ILE A 147 4.17 5.27 10.94
CA ILE A 147 3.17 4.38 11.55
C ILE A 147 3.17 3.07 10.76
N VAL A 148 3.40 1.95 11.45
CA VAL A 148 3.41 0.61 10.84
C VAL A 148 2.22 -0.19 11.36
N ILE A 149 1.42 -0.73 10.44
CA ILE A 149 0.24 -1.55 10.73
C ILE A 149 0.36 -2.85 9.93
N SER A 150 0.05 -3.99 10.57
CA SER A 150 0.08 -5.30 9.93
C SER A 150 -1.29 -5.97 10.04
N PRO A 151 -2.09 -6.00 8.96
CA PRO A 151 -3.39 -6.66 8.97
C PRO A 151 -3.24 -8.19 9.02
N THR A 152 -4.14 -8.86 9.71
CA THR A 152 -4.15 -10.31 9.91
C THR A 152 -5.24 -11.03 9.11
N SER A 153 -6.18 -10.28 8.53
CA SER A 153 -7.31 -10.80 7.75
C SER A 153 -7.62 -9.93 6.53
N ILE A 154 -8.39 -10.46 5.57
CA ILE A 154 -8.84 -9.73 4.38
C ILE A 154 -9.73 -8.54 4.78
N GLU A 155 -10.52 -8.68 5.84
CA GLU A 155 -11.36 -7.60 6.36
C GLU A 155 -10.50 -6.50 7.01
N GLU A 156 -9.45 -6.87 7.73
CA GLU A 156 -8.45 -5.91 8.23
C GLU A 156 -7.74 -5.17 7.11
N CYS A 157 -7.36 -5.84 6.00
CA CYS A 157 -6.81 -5.17 4.82
C CYS A 157 -7.71 -4.01 4.32
N PHE A 158 -9.03 -4.19 4.38
CA PHE A 158 -9.98 -3.13 4.00
C PHE A 158 -10.07 -1.99 5.02
N TYR A 159 -10.13 -2.28 6.32
CA TYR A 159 -10.34 -1.25 7.34
C TYR A 159 -9.06 -0.55 7.80
N GLU A 160 -7.95 -1.27 7.91
CA GLU A 160 -6.70 -0.73 8.46
C GLU A 160 -6.06 0.30 7.54
N ILE A 161 -6.19 0.14 6.22
CA ILE A 161 -5.70 1.13 5.25
C ILE A 161 -6.44 2.48 5.30
N GLN A 162 -7.58 2.55 5.99
CA GLN A 162 -8.38 3.78 6.10
C GLN A 162 -8.00 4.63 7.31
N LYS A 163 -7.15 4.12 8.20
CA LYS A 163 -6.68 4.83 9.39
C LYS A 163 -5.62 5.86 9.04
#